data_AF-A0A954ELJ3-F1
#
_entry.id   AF-A0A954ELJ3-F1
#
_cell.length_a   1.000
_cell.length_b   1.000
_cell.length_c   1.000
_cell.angle_alpha   90.00
_cell.angle_beta   90.00
_cell.angle_gamma   90.00
#
_symmetry.space_group_name_H-M   'P 1'
#
loop_
_entity.id
_entity.type
_entity.pdbx_description
1 polymer ?
#
loop_
_entity_poly.entity_id
_entity_poly.type
_entity_poly.pdbx_seq_one_letter_code
_entity_poly.pdbx_strand_id
1 'polypeptide(L)'
;MLNQLLNDEAGFVVSAELVLVATILVIGLIVGLSEVQHAVNSELNDVGEAIGQLNQSYSYSGFTKRDGWREHAFTRGSAFADLQDDCDNNQCDIACDAPQREGYKN
;
A
#
# COMPACT_ATOMS: atom_id res chain seq x y z
N MET A 1 22.61 58.90 15.80
CA MET A 1 22.03 57.67 16.38
C MET A 1 20.61 57.41 15.88
N LEU A 2 19.60 58.27 16.12
CA LEU A 2 18.25 58.07 15.57
C LEU A 2 18.21 58.00 14.02
N ASN A 3 18.95 58.88 13.35
CA ASN A 3 19.04 58.86 11.87
C ASN A 3 19.80 57.64 11.31
N GLN A 4 20.56 56.92 12.12
CA GLN A 4 21.22 55.68 11.68
C GLN A 4 20.23 54.51 11.74
N LEU A 5 19.39 54.44 12.78
CA LEU A 5 18.32 53.45 12.90
C LEU A 5 17.21 53.63 11.85
N LEU A 6 16.91 54.88 11.47
CA LEU A 6 15.90 55.19 10.44
C LEU A 6 16.37 54.94 9.00
N ASN A 7 17.68 54.85 8.78
CA ASN A 7 18.29 54.56 7.47
C ASN A 7 18.95 53.16 7.44
N ASP A 8 18.67 52.32 8.44
CA ASP A 8 19.19 50.96 8.52
C ASP A 8 18.27 50.00 7.75
N GLU A 9 18.45 49.91 6.44
CA GLU A 9 17.75 48.94 5.59
C GLU A 9 18.32 47.51 5.73
N ALA A 10 19.49 47.35 6.36
CA ALA A 10 20.17 46.06 6.47
C ALA A 10 19.43 45.08 7.41
N GLY A 11 18.64 45.58 8.38
CA GLY A 11 17.82 44.76 9.29
C GLY A 11 16.42 44.43 8.76
N PHE A 12 15.85 45.28 7.89
CA PHE A 12 14.48 45.13 7.36
C PHE A 12 14.40 44.03 6.28
N VAL A 13 15.43 43.94 5.42
CA VAL A 13 15.57 42.94 4.34
C VAL A 13 15.74 41.50 4.88
N VAL A 14 16.21 41.32 6.11
CA VAL A 14 16.57 39.98 6.62
C VAL A 14 15.39 39.20 7.24
N SER A 15 14.29 39.86 7.62
CA SER A 15 13.25 39.21 8.44
C SER A 15 11.94 38.92 7.71
N ALA A 16 11.31 39.89 7.05
CA ALA A 16 9.98 39.70 6.48
C ALA A 16 9.99 38.89 5.18
N GLU A 17 10.96 39.14 4.31
CA GLU A 17 11.09 38.50 2.99
C GLU A 17 11.50 37.04 3.12
N LEU A 18 12.42 36.74 4.05
CA LEU A 18 12.84 35.37 4.35
C LEU A 18 11.71 34.57 4.97
N VAL A 19 10.89 35.18 5.83
CA VAL A 19 9.67 34.56 6.37
C VAL A 19 8.66 34.29 5.24
N LEU A 20 8.46 35.21 4.31
CA LEU A 20 7.56 34.99 3.16
C LEU A 20 8.02 33.83 2.27
N VAL A 21 9.33 33.74 1.98
CA VAL A 21 9.88 32.62 1.19
C VAL A 21 9.76 31.31 1.97
N ALA A 22 10.05 31.32 3.28
CA ALA A 22 9.95 30.14 4.12
C ALA A 22 8.50 29.61 4.22
N THR A 23 7.49 30.48 4.32
CA THR A 23 6.09 30.04 4.36
C THR A 23 5.65 29.43 3.03
N ILE A 24 6.04 30.02 1.90
CA ILE A 24 5.76 29.46 0.57
C ILE A 24 6.44 28.08 0.42
N LEU A 25 7.69 27.95 0.85
CA LEU A 25 8.41 26.67 0.83
C LEU A 25 7.72 25.61 1.69
N VAL A 26 7.34 25.94 2.93
CA VAL A 26 6.66 24.99 3.82
C VAL A 26 5.34 24.52 3.23
N ILE A 27 4.53 25.44 2.68
CA ILE A 27 3.26 25.08 2.02
C ILE A 27 3.53 24.17 0.80
N GLY A 28 4.51 24.51 -0.01
CA GLY A 28 4.91 23.69 -1.17
C GLY A 28 5.38 22.29 -0.76
N LEU A 29 6.14 22.18 0.32
CA LEU A 29 6.60 20.89 0.86
C LEU A 29 5.46 20.05 1.43
N ILE A 30 4.47 20.66 2.10
CA ILE A 30 3.30 19.95 2.63
C ILE A 30 2.50 19.33 1.48
N VAL A 31 2.18 20.11 0.45
CA VAL A 31 1.45 19.61 -0.72
C VAL A 31 2.28 18.56 -1.44
N GLY A 32 3.57 18.81 -1.69
CA GLY A 32 4.47 17.86 -2.34
C GLY A 32 4.57 16.52 -1.60
N LEU A 33 4.66 16.54 -0.27
CA LEU A 33 4.70 15.32 0.53
C LEU A 33 3.36 14.57 0.52
N SER A 34 2.24 15.29 0.50
CA SER A 34 0.90 14.71 0.37
C SER A 34 0.75 13.94 -0.95
N GLU A 35 1.19 14.54 -2.06
CA GLU A 35 1.14 13.88 -3.37
C GLU A 35 2.08 12.67 -3.44
N VAL A 36 3.28 12.76 -2.84
CA VAL A 36 4.20 11.61 -2.75
C VAL A 36 3.56 10.47 -1.94
N GLN A 37 2.93 10.77 -0.82
CA GLN A 37 2.20 9.77 -0.02
C GLN A 37 1.10 9.10 -0.85
N HIS A 38 0.28 9.89 -1.56
CA HIS A 38 -0.79 9.37 -2.41
C HIS A 38 -0.25 8.49 -3.54
N ALA A 39 0.80 8.93 -4.23
CA ALA A 39 1.43 8.15 -5.29
C ALA A 39 2.00 6.82 -4.77
N VAL A 40 2.73 6.84 -3.65
CA VAL A 40 3.28 5.61 -3.05
C VAL A 40 2.18 4.65 -2.63
N ASN A 41 1.13 5.15 -1.96
CA ASN A 41 0.03 4.29 -1.54
C ASN A 41 -0.72 3.68 -2.74
N SER A 42 -0.90 4.45 -3.82
CA SER A 42 -1.53 3.96 -5.05
C SER A 42 -0.70 2.83 -5.67
N GLU A 43 0.61 3.01 -5.84
CA GLU A 43 1.46 1.97 -6.42
C GLU A 43 1.53 0.71 -5.52
N LEU A 44 1.52 0.88 -4.19
CA LEU A 44 1.47 -0.26 -3.27
C LEU A 44 0.14 -1.00 -3.36
N ASN A 45 -0.96 -0.29 -3.61
CA ASN A 45 -2.27 -0.88 -3.83
C ASN A 45 -2.28 -1.74 -5.10
N ASP A 46 -1.77 -1.19 -6.21
CA ASP A 46 -1.67 -1.88 -7.50
C ASP A 46 -0.77 -3.13 -7.40
N VAL A 47 0.32 -3.07 -6.63
CA VAL A 47 1.17 -4.23 -6.33
C VAL A 47 0.41 -5.29 -5.52
N GLY A 48 -0.39 -4.87 -4.54
CA GLY A 48 -1.24 -5.76 -3.75
C GLY A 48 -2.27 -6.48 -4.63
N GLU A 49 -2.94 -5.75 -5.51
CA GLU A 49 -3.89 -6.30 -6.47
C GLU A 49 -3.22 -7.31 -7.40
N ALA A 50 -2.06 -6.97 -7.97
CA ALA A 50 -1.33 -7.86 -8.87
C ALA A 50 -0.95 -9.20 -8.21
N ILE A 51 -0.66 -9.20 -6.90
CA ILE A 51 -0.40 -10.42 -6.13
C ILE A 51 -1.70 -11.20 -5.90
N GLY A 52 -2.80 -10.51 -5.54
CA GLY A 52 -4.12 -11.13 -5.33
C GLY A 52 -4.70 -11.78 -6.59
N GLN A 53 -4.41 -11.21 -7.78
CA GLN A 53 -4.84 -11.77 -9.07
C GLN A 53 -4.12 -13.08 -9.46
N LEU A 54 -3.06 -13.47 -8.74
CA LEU A 54 -2.41 -14.76 -8.97
C LEU A 54 -3.36 -15.91 -8.60
N ASN A 55 -3.34 -16.99 -9.36
CA ASN A 55 -4.11 -18.17 -9.01
C ASN A 55 -3.48 -18.87 -7.79
N GLN A 56 -4.08 -18.69 -6.61
CA GLN A 56 -3.65 -19.32 -5.36
C GLN A 56 -4.21 -20.74 -5.17
N SER A 57 -4.95 -21.27 -6.15
CA SER A 57 -5.45 -22.64 -6.14
C SER A 57 -4.35 -23.62 -6.52
N TYR A 58 -4.36 -24.79 -5.88
CA TYR A 58 -3.48 -25.91 -6.25
C TYR A 58 -4.25 -27.22 -6.32
N SER A 59 -3.77 -28.15 -7.13
CA SER A 59 -4.24 -29.54 -7.09
C SER A 59 -3.15 -30.51 -7.51
N TYR A 60 -3.11 -31.67 -6.85
CA TYR A 60 -2.30 -32.80 -7.27
C TYR A 60 -3.05 -34.11 -7.01
N SER A 61 -2.85 -35.09 -7.90
CA SER A 61 -3.47 -36.40 -7.79
C SER A 61 -2.71 -37.33 -6.84
N GLY A 62 -3.44 -38.27 -6.25
CA GLY A 62 -2.87 -39.39 -5.53
C GLY A 62 -2.61 -40.58 -6.45
N PHE A 63 -1.78 -41.51 -5.99
CA PHE A 63 -1.48 -42.77 -6.69
C PHE A 63 -2.04 -43.96 -5.92
N THR A 64 -2.69 -44.89 -6.62
CA THR A 64 -3.16 -46.15 -6.05
C THR A 64 -2.61 -47.33 -6.86
N LYS A 65 -2.03 -48.30 -6.16
CA LYS A 65 -1.65 -49.61 -6.70
C LYS A 65 -2.66 -50.67 -6.22
N ARG A 66 -3.36 -51.28 -7.17
CA ARG A 66 -4.30 -52.40 -6.93
C ARG A 66 -3.94 -53.61 -7.76
N ASP A 67 -4.15 -54.80 -7.19
CA ASP A 67 -4.11 -56.09 -7.86
C ASP A 67 -5.44 -56.80 -7.59
N GLY A 68 -6.33 -56.81 -8.59
CA GLY A 68 -7.72 -57.21 -8.42
C GLY A 68 -8.44 -56.39 -7.35
N TRP A 69 -9.00 -57.08 -6.35
CA TRP A 69 -9.71 -56.46 -5.21
C TRP A 69 -8.80 -56.06 -4.05
N ARG A 70 -7.48 -56.31 -4.12
CA ARG A 70 -6.52 -55.95 -3.06
C ARG A 70 -5.80 -54.65 -3.39
N GLU A 71 -5.86 -53.71 -2.45
CA GLU A 71 -5.07 -52.48 -2.49
C GLU A 71 -3.72 -52.71 -1.80
N HIS A 72 -2.63 -52.46 -2.53
CA HIS A 72 -1.26 -52.66 -2.02
C HIS A 72 -0.66 -51.37 -1.47
N ALA A 73 -0.98 -50.24 -2.09
CA ALA A 73 -0.53 -48.93 -1.67
C ALA A 73 -1.50 -47.89 -2.22
N PHE A 74 -1.76 -46.85 -1.42
CA PHE A 74 -2.45 -45.66 -1.88
C PHE A 74 -1.78 -44.42 -1.29
N THR A 75 -1.79 -43.34 -2.06
CA THR A 75 -1.45 -41.99 -1.62
C THR A 75 -2.63 -41.11 -1.99
N ARG A 76 -3.03 -40.20 -1.09
CA ARG A 76 -4.11 -39.26 -1.36
C ARG A 76 -3.55 -38.06 -2.12
N GLY A 77 -4.33 -37.55 -3.07
CA GLY A 77 -4.09 -36.23 -3.63
C GLY A 77 -4.54 -35.15 -2.64
N SER A 78 -4.28 -33.89 -2.98
CA SER A 78 -4.88 -32.74 -2.33
C SER A 78 -5.24 -31.70 -3.37
N ALA A 79 -6.29 -30.95 -3.09
CA ALA A 79 -6.67 -29.79 -3.86
C ALA A 79 -7.13 -28.69 -2.91
N PHE A 80 -6.80 -27.46 -3.25
CA PHE A 80 -7.30 -26.24 -2.65
C PHE A 80 -7.79 -25.36 -3.79
N ALA A 81 -9.06 -24.96 -3.72
CA ALA A 81 -9.63 -23.95 -4.59
C ALA A 81 -9.70 -22.67 -3.76
N ASP A 82 -8.91 -21.69 -4.17
CA ASP A 82 -9.06 -20.35 -3.67
C ASP A 82 -10.33 -19.74 -4.27
N LEU A 83 -11.12 -19.08 -3.43
CA LEU A 83 -12.39 -18.45 -3.83
C LEU A 83 -12.19 -16.94 -3.75
N GLN A 84 -13.19 -16.15 -4.14
CA GLN A 84 -13.17 -14.69 -3.99
C GLN A 84 -13.51 -14.28 -2.53
N ASP A 85 -12.68 -13.50 -1.81
CA ASP A 85 -13.02 -12.84 -0.51
C ASP A 85 -13.16 -11.33 -0.58
N ASP A 86 -13.57 -10.77 0.57
CA ASP A 86 -13.34 -9.38 0.92
C ASP A 86 -11.89 -8.98 0.60
N CYS A 87 -11.78 -7.96 -0.26
CA CYS A 87 -10.54 -7.38 -0.77
C CYS A 87 -9.86 -8.10 -1.95
N ASP A 88 -10.50 -9.11 -2.55
CA ASP A 88 -10.14 -9.57 -3.90
C ASP A 88 -10.73 -8.66 -5.00
N ASN A 89 -10.25 -8.77 -6.25
CA ASN A 89 -10.73 -8.01 -7.44
C ASN A 89 -10.87 -6.49 -7.22
N ASN A 90 -9.87 -5.87 -6.60
CA ASN A 90 -9.83 -4.42 -6.41
C ASN A 90 -11.05 -3.86 -5.63
N GLN A 91 -11.58 -4.65 -4.69
CA GLN A 91 -12.70 -4.25 -3.85
C GLN A 91 -12.27 -3.36 -2.67
N CYS A 92 -10.97 -3.32 -2.33
CA CYS A 92 -10.43 -2.56 -1.21
C CYS A 92 -9.15 -1.82 -1.64
N ASP A 93 -9.00 -0.58 -1.17
CA ASP A 93 -7.77 0.20 -1.32
C ASP A 93 -7.02 0.27 0.00
N ILE A 94 -5.70 0.50 -0.05
CA ILE A 94 -4.89 0.85 1.13
C ILE A 94 -5.38 2.20 1.68
N ALA A 95 -6.25 2.13 2.68
CA ALA A 95 -6.80 3.27 3.40
C ALA A 95 -6.21 3.41 4.81
N CYS A 96 -6.40 4.57 5.44
CA CYS A 96 -5.96 4.86 6.81
C CYS A 96 -6.86 4.21 7.89
N ASP A 97 -7.51 3.08 7.57
CA ASP A 97 -8.37 2.36 8.50
C ASP A 97 -7.56 1.37 9.35
N ALA A 98 -8.06 1.09 10.55
CA ALA A 98 -7.45 0.08 11.41
C ALA A 98 -7.53 -1.29 10.73
N PRO A 99 -6.47 -2.13 10.79
CA PRO A 99 -6.47 -3.43 10.14
C PRO A 99 -7.65 -4.27 10.64
N GLN A 100 -8.52 -4.65 9.71
CA GLN A 100 -9.63 -5.55 9.99
C GLN A 100 -9.23 -6.98 9.59
N ARG A 101 -9.83 -7.97 10.27
CA ARG A 101 -9.72 -9.35 9.82
C ARG A 101 -10.52 -9.52 8.53
N GLU A 102 -9.97 -10.28 7.58
CA GLU A 102 -10.69 -10.74 6.39
C GLU A 102 -12.04 -11.32 6.80
N GLY A 103 -13.11 -10.84 6.16
CA GLY A 103 -14.48 -11.27 6.44
C GLY A 103 -14.73 -12.69 5.93
N TYR A 104 -15.70 -13.36 6.55
CA TYR A 104 -16.05 -14.73 6.21
C TYR A 104 -16.83 -14.78 4.88
N LYS A 105 -16.37 -15.60 3.92
CA LYS A 105 -17.10 -15.92 2.68
C LYS A 105 -18.39 -16.68 3.02
N ASN A 106 -19.55 -16.15 2.63
CA ASN A 106 -20.82 -16.91 2.62
C ASN A 106 -20.89 -17.82 1.40
#